data_AF-A0A521CWT6-F1
#
_entry.id   AF-A0A521CWT6-F1
#
_cell.length_a   1.000
_cell.length_b   1.000
_cell.length_c   1.000
_cell.angle_alpha   90.00
_cell.angle_beta   90.00
_cell.angle_gamma   90.00
#
_symmetry.space_group_name_H-M   'P 1'
#
loop_
_entity.id
_entity.type
_entity.pdbx_description
1 polymer ?
#
loop_
_entity_poly.entity_id
_entity_poly.type
_entity_poly.pdbx_seq_one_letter_code
_entity_poly.pdbx_strand_id
1 'polypeptide(L)'
;MIKQFQINANHRSRERQIINALLTLATGVLTLIFPNFLYLIAGAYLVALGVMFLTFRFPTFFAAVPIIAGVLIFIFPELIPPTFAAFLGLFGLMFLFGLQLSILGILMIVIAVLIVMNPDSVAYLIAFFMLVYATSNLFQFYREWKNKQDEGDGFDNDKVTIEE
;
A
#
# COMPACT_ATOMS: atom_id res chain seq x y z
N MET A 1 15.68 -31.81 9.62
CA MET A 1 16.65 -30.71 9.40
C MET A 1 16.08 -29.82 8.31
N ILE A 2 15.33 -28.78 8.68
CA ILE A 2 14.67 -27.89 7.72
C ILE A 2 15.68 -26.81 7.33
N LYS A 3 16.25 -26.91 6.14
CA LYS A 3 17.00 -25.81 5.53
C LYS A 3 16.02 -24.66 5.31
N GLN A 4 16.07 -23.69 6.21
CA GLN A 4 15.42 -22.41 6.02
C GLN A 4 16.03 -21.81 4.75
N PHE A 5 15.23 -21.73 3.69
CA PHE A 5 15.50 -20.83 2.59
C PHE A 5 15.45 -19.42 3.16
N GLN A 6 16.58 -18.93 3.68
CA GLN A 6 16.83 -17.51 3.79
C GLN A 6 16.87 -17.00 2.35
N ILE A 7 15.70 -16.57 1.87
CA ILE A 7 15.60 -15.70 0.71
C ILE A 7 16.36 -14.45 1.15
N ASN A 8 17.62 -14.40 0.74
CA ASN A 8 18.42 -13.20 0.74
C ASN A 8 17.64 -12.22 -0.14
N ALA A 9 16.84 -11.36 0.48
CA ALA A 9 16.07 -10.29 -0.16
C ALA A 9 17.07 -9.24 -0.65
N ASN A 10 17.78 -9.65 -1.69
CA ASN A 10 18.89 -8.98 -2.30
C ASN A 10 18.43 -7.59 -2.79
N HIS A 11 18.91 -6.54 -2.11
CA HIS A 11 19.11 -5.20 -2.65
C HIS A 11 17.97 -4.63 -3.53
N ARG A 12 16.74 -4.55 -3.02
CA ARG A 12 15.77 -3.59 -3.60
C ARG A 12 16.30 -2.18 -3.29
N SER A 13 16.68 -1.43 -4.34
CA SER A 13 17.46 -0.20 -4.20
C SER A 13 16.77 0.81 -3.28
N ARG A 14 17.50 1.25 -2.24
CA ARG A 14 17.09 2.30 -1.29
C ARG A 14 16.49 3.53 -1.99
N GLU A 15 17.01 3.87 -3.17
CA GLU A 15 16.48 4.93 -4.04
C GLU A 15 15.01 4.74 -4.40
N ARG A 16 14.59 3.53 -4.78
CA ARG A 16 13.18 3.26 -5.12
C ARG A 16 12.27 3.38 -3.89
N GLN A 17 12.76 3.04 -2.69
CA GLN A 17 12.00 3.19 -1.46
C GLN A 17 11.81 4.67 -1.10
N ILE A 18 12.85 5.49 -1.23
CA ILE A 18 12.78 6.94 -1.01
C ILE A 18 11.87 7.59 -2.07
N ILE A 19 12.05 7.24 -3.34
CA ILE A 19 11.23 7.75 -4.44
C ILE A 19 9.77 7.40 -4.23
N ASN A 20 9.46 6.14 -3.89
CA ASN A 20 8.08 5.73 -3.60
C ASN A 20 7.50 6.43 -2.37
N ALA A 21 8.29 6.61 -1.30
CA ALA A 21 7.85 7.33 -0.12
C ALA A 21 7.54 8.80 -0.43
N LEU A 22 8.42 9.49 -1.17
CA LEU A 22 8.20 10.87 -1.62
C LEU A 22 7.02 10.99 -2.58
N LEU A 23 6.89 10.10 -3.56
CA LEU A 23 5.75 10.06 -4.47
C LEU A 23 4.44 9.83 -3.71
N THR A 24 4.42 8.89 -2.77
CA THR A 24 3.21 8.60 -1.99
C THR A 24 2.85 9.76 -1.07
N LEU A 25 3.86 10.41 -0.46
CA LEU A 25 3.65 11.58 0.37
C LEU A 25 3.12 12.76 -0.47
N ALA A 26 3.76 13.07 -1.60
CA ALA A 26 3.30 14.11 -2.51
C ALA A 26 1.89 13.82 -3.02
N THR A 27 1.58 12.57 -3.38
CA THR A 27 0.25 12.14 -3.82
C THR A 27 -0.78 12.28 -2.69
N GLY A 28 -0.44 11.90 -1.46
CA GLY A 28 -1.30 12.05 -0.28
C GLY A 28 -1.60 13.52 0.03
N VAL A 29 -0.58 14.38 0.03
CA VAL A 29 -0.74 15.84 0.22
C VAL A 29 -1.55 16.46 -0.92
N LEU A 30 -1.28 16.08 -2.17
CA LEU A 30 -2.02 16.58 -3.33
C LEU A 30 -3.50 16.16 -3.27
N THR A 31 -3.78 14.95 -2.78
CA THR A 31 -5.14 14.46 -2.56
C THR A 31 -5.87 15.25 -1.47
N LEU A 32 -5.16 15.69 -0.43
CA LEU A 32 -5.72 16.56 0.63
C LEU A 32 -6.05 17.97 0.12
N ILE A 33 -5.21 18.55 -0.73
CA ILE A 33 -5.41 19.90 -1.28
C ILE A 33 -6.47 19.87 -2.39
N PHE A 34 -6.44 18.84 -3.24
CA PHE A 34 -7.37 18.67 -4.34
C PHE A 34 -8.01 17.27 -4.32
N PRO A 35 -9.10 17.08 -3.54
CA PRO A 35 -9.80 15.79 -3.45
C PRO A 35 -10.33 15.34 -4.81
N ASN A 36 -10.59 16.29 -5.72
CA ASN A 36 -10.96 16.00 -7.10
C ASN A 36 -9.88 15.26 -7.88
N PHE A 37 -8.60 15.24 -7.51
CA PHE A 37 -7.60 14.45 -8.26
C PHE A 37 -7.60 12.97 -7.85
N LEU A 38 -8.32 12.59 -6.81
CA LEU A 38 -8.38 11.23 -6.31
C LEU A 38 -8.86 10.23 -7.38
N TYR A 39 -9.80 10.63 -8.23
CA TYR A 39 -10.32 9.74 -9.28
C TYR A 39 -9.29 9.45 -10.38
N LEU A 40 -8.40 10.40 -10.69
CA LEU A 40 -7.32 10.18 -11.64
C LEU A 40 -6.36 9.13 -11.10
N ILE A 41 -5.98 9.24 -9.83
CA ILE A 41 -5.05 8.33 -9.17
C ILE A 41 -5.69 6.95 -9.01
N ALA A 42 -6.92 6.88 -8.48
CA ALA A 42 -7.65 5.64 -8.26
C ALA A 42 -7.99 4.92 -9.57
N GLY A 43 -8.46 5.66 -10.57
CA GLY A 43 -8.78 5.14 -11.90
C GLY A 43 -7.53 4.60 -12.60
N ALA A 44 -6.44 5.39 -12.64
CA ALA A 44 -5.17 4.95 -13.22
C ALA A 44 -4.60 3.72 -12.50
N TYR A 45 -4.67 3.69 -11.16
CA TYR A 45 -4.25 2.54 -10.36
C TYR A 45 -5.05 1.27 -10.70
N LEU A 46 -6.37 1.37 -10.78
CA LEU A 46 -7.25 0.23 -11.11
C LEU A 46 -7.01 -0.28 -12.53
N VAL A 47 -6.84 0.62 -13.50
CA VAL A 47 -6.47 0.24 -14.87
C VAL A 47 -5.11 -0.47 -14.88
N ALA A 48 -4.09 0.10 -14.21
CA ALA A 48 -2.77 -0.50 -14.13
C ALA A 48 -2.80 -1.89 -13.46
N LEU A 49 -3.58 -2.03 -12.38
CA LEU A 49 -3.78 -3.30 -11.68
C LEU A 49 -4.47 -4.34 -12.58
N GLY A 50 -5.45 -3.93 -13.38
CA GLY A 50 -6.08 -4.82 -14.36
C GLY A 50 -5.15 -5.25 -15.49
N VAL A 51 -4.33 -4.33 -16.02
CA VAL A 51 -3.28 -4.66 -17.00
C VAL A 51 -2.24 -5.60 -16.38
N MET A 52 -1.89 -5.40 -15.12
CA MET A 52 -1.02 -6.30 -14.38
C MET A 52 -1.63 -7.70 -14.28
N PHE A 53 -2.92 -7.82 -13.94
CA PHE A 53 -3.61 -9.12 -13.90
C PHE A 53 -3.61 -9.83 -15.25
N LEU A 54 -3.80 -9.11 -16.36
CA LEU A 54 -3.64 -9.68 -17.71
C LEU A 54 -2.21 -10.17 -17.95
N THR A 55 -1.21 -9.38 -17.55
CA THR A 55 0.21 -9.71 -17.69
C THR A 55 0.60 -10.96 -16.90
N PHE A 56 0.09 -11.11 -15.67
CA PHE A 56 0.29 -12.29 -14.82
C PHE A 56 -0.65 -13.46 -15.13
N ARG A 57 -1.39 -13.40 -16.25
CA ARG A 57 -2.23 -14.49 -16.77
C ARG A 57 -3.31 -14.95 -15.78
N PHE A 58 -3.80 -14.04 -14.94
CA PHE A 58 -5.00 -14.29 -14.14
C PHE A 58 -6.21 -14.51 -15.06
N PRO A 59 -7.26 -15.23 -14.61
CA PRO A 59 -8.45 -15.44 -15.43
C PRO A 59 -9.03 -14.09 -15.87
N THR A 60 -9.31 -13.96 -17.17
CA THR A 60 -9.70 -12.68 -17.80
C THR A 60 -10.89 -12.01 -17.11
N PHE A 61 -11.81 -12.80 -16.56
CA PHE A 61 -12.94 -12.29 -15.77
C PHE A 61 -12.48 -11.43 -14.57
N PHE A 62 -11.51 -11.91 -13.80
CA PHE A 62 -10.98 -11.17 -12.64
C PHE A 62 -10.12 -9.96 -13.05
N ALA A 63 -9.47 -10.03 -14.21
CA ALA A 63 -8.69 -8.92 -14.76
C ALA A 63 -9.56 -7.80 -15.33
N ALA A 64 -10.74 -8.13 -15.87
CA ALA A 64 -11.66 -7.16 -16.45
C ALA A 64 -12.30 -6.25 -15.38
N VAL A 65 -12.61 -6.79 -14.20
CA VAL A 65 -13.23 -6.04 -13.09
C VAL A 65 -12.48 -4.74 -12.75
N PRO A 66 -11.17 -4.76 -12.43
CA PRO A 66 -10.44 -3.54 -12.11
C PRO A 66 -10.27 -2.60 -13.31
N ILE A 67 -10.15 -3.12 -14.55
CA ILE A 67 -10.08 -2.26 -15.75
C ILE A 67 -11.38 -1.48 -15.91
N ILE A 68 -12.51 -2.18 -15.91
CA ILE A 68 -13.83 -1.59 -16.08
C ILE A 68 -14.14 -0.62 -14.94
N ALA A 69 -13.84 -1.00 -13.69
CA ALA A 69 -14.00 -0.12 -12.54
C ALA A 69 -13.13 1.14 -12.67
N GLY A 70 -11.88 1.01 -13.10
CA GLY A 70 -10.98 2.15 -13.31
C GLY A 70 -11.47 3.12 -14.38
N VAL A 71 -11.95 2.60 -15.51
CA VAL A 71 -12.55 3.42 -16.59
C VAL A 71 -13.84 4.08 -16.12
N LEU A 72 -14.72 3.36 -15.41
CA LEU A 72 -15.96 3.92 -14.87
C LEU A 72 -15.70 5.03 -13.86
N ILE A 73 -14.73 4.86 -12.96
CA ILE A 73 -14.35 5.89 -11.98
C ILE A 73 -13.78 7.13 -12.66
N PHE A 74 -13.05 6.96 -13.78
CA PHE A 74 -12.52 8.08 -14.55
C PHE A 74 -13.62 8.93 -15.18
N ILE A 75 -14.71 8.30 -15.66
CA ILE A 75 -15.86 8.97 -16.26
C ILE A 75 -16.80 9.52 -15.17
N PHE A 76 -17.01 8.75 -14.11
CA PHE A 76 -17.93 9.03 -13.01
C PHE A 76 -17.19 8.96 -11.66
N PRO A 77 -16.52 10.06 -11.25
CA PRO A 77 -15.76 10.08 -10.00
C PRO A 77 -16.65 9.89 -8.76
N GLU A 78 -17.94 10.22 -8.88
CA GLU A 78 -18.97 9.99 -7.86
C GLU A 78 -19.17 8.51 -7.50
N LEU A 79 -18.66 7.58 -8.31
CA LEU A 79 -18.70 6.14 -8.02
C LEU A 79 -17.64 5.70 -7.02
N ILE A 80 -16.62 6.52 -6.70
CA ILE A 80 -15.56 6.13 -5.77
C ILE A 80 -16.11 5.83 -4.38
N PRO A 81 -16.88 6.73 -3.73
CA PRO A 81 -17.40 6.45 -2.39
C PRO A 81 -18.26 5.18 -2.30
N PRO A 82 -19.28 4.96 -3.16
CA PRO A 82 -20.09 3.74 -3.05
C PRO A 82 -19.30 2.48 -3.40
N THR A 83 -18.39 2.52 -4.37
CA THR A 83 -17.57 1.35 -4.74
C THR A 83 -16.62 0.97 -3.61
N PHE A 84 -15.96 1.96 -2.99
CA PHE A 84 -15.05 1.74 -1.88
C PHE A 84 -15.78 1.26 -0.62
N ALA A 85 -16.96 1.83 -0.32
CA ALA A 85 -17.82 1.36 0.77
C ALA A 85 -18.34 -0.07 0.55
N ALA A 86 -18.80 -0.40 -0.67
CA ALA A 86 -19.25 -1.75 -1.00
C ALA A 86 -18.12 -2.77 -0.85
N PHE A 87 -16.92 -2.43 -1.31
CA PHE A 87 -15.72 -3.24 -1.12
C PHE A 87 -15.42 -3.45 0.37
N LEU A 88 -15.32 -2.38 1.16
CA LEU A 88 -15.07 -2.45 2.60
C LEU A 88 -16.15 -3.24 3.35
N GLY A 89 -17.42 -3.07 2.99
CA GLY A 89 -18.53 -3.79 3.60
C GLY A 89 -18.49 -5.28 3.30
N LEU A 90 -18.27 -5.66 2.04
CA LEU A 90 -18.17 -7.06 1.62
C LEU A 90 -16.97 -7.75 2.28
N PHE A 91 -15.78 -7.14 2.21
CA PHE A 91 -14.60 -7.68 2.89
C PHE A 91 -14.79 -7.69 4.41
N GLY A 92 -15.33 -6.62 4.98
CA GLY A 92 -15.66 -6.55 6.41
C GLY A 92 -16.53 -7.73 6.86
N LEU A 93 -17.57 -8.06 6.10
CA LEU A 93 -18.41 -9.23 6.35
C LEU A 93 -17.63 -10.54 6.22
N MET A 94 -16.84 -10.72 5.16
CA MET A 94 -16.00 -11.91 4.99
C MET A 94 -15.05 -12.12 6.18
N PHE A 95 -14.42 -11.05 6.66
CA PHE A 95 -13.52 -11.09 7.82
C PHE A 95 -14.26 -11.39 9.13
N LEU A 96 -15.51 -10.94 9.26
CA LEU A 96 -16.37 -11.26 10.40
C LEU A 96 -16.72 -12.75 10.43
N PHE A 97 -17.05 -13.34 9.28
CA PHE A 97 -17.34 -14.78 9.16
C PHE A 97 -16.08 -15.67 9.18
N GLY A 98 -14.90 -15.12 8.88
CA GLY A 98 -13.62 -15.83 8.88
C GLY A 98 -13.06 -16.18 10.27
N LEU A 99 -13.76 -15.83 11.36
CA LEU A 99 -13.47 -16.07 12.79
C LEU A 99 -12.14 -15.49 13.36
N GLN A 100 -11.06 -15.40 12.57
CA GLN A 100 -9.72 -15.07 13.05
C GLN A 100 -9.46 -13.57 13.22
N LEU A 101 -10.17 -12.71 12.48
CA LEU A 101 -9.92 -11.27 12.42
C LEU A 101 -11.24 -10.47 12.48
N SER A 102 -12.16 -10.90 13.35
CA SER A 102 -13.50 -10.29 13.50
C SER A 102 -13.47 -8.81 13.86
N ILE A 103 -12.52 -8.38 14.70
CA ILE A 103 -12.32 -6.97 15.06
C ILE A 103 -12.00 -6.12 13.82
N LEU A 104 -11.11 -6.61 12.96
CA LEU A 104 -10.77 -5.93 11.70
C LEU A 104 -11.99 -5.86 10.77
N GLY A 105 -12.77 -6.94 10.71
CA GLY A 105 -14.03 -6.99 9.95
C GLY A 105 -15.05 -5.95 10.42
N ILE A 106 -15.29 -5.86 11.73
CA ILE A 106 -16.19 -4.85 12.32
C ILE A 106 -15.72 -3.45 11.97
N LEU A 107 -14.43 -3.16 12.12
CA LEU A 107 -13.85 -1.85 11.80
C LEU A 107 -14.04 -1.49 10.33
N MET A 108 -13.85 -2.44 9.40
CA MET A 108 -14.10 -2.21 7.98
C MET A 108 -15.57 -1.90 7.69
N ILE A 109 -16.52 -2.58 8.34
CA ILE A 109 -17.96 -2.30 8.19
C ILE A 109 -18.30 -0.91 8.73
N VAL A 110 -17.77 -0.53 9.90
CA VAL A 110 -18.00 0.80 10.48
C VAL A 110 -17.51 1.90 9.53
N ILE A 111 -16.30 1.74 8.97
CA ILE A 111 -15.76 2.69 7.99
C ILE A 111 -16.63 2.73 6.73
N ALA A 112 -17.12 1.58 6.24
CA ALA A 112 -18.01 1.53 5.09
C ALA A 112 -19.31 2.32 5.33
N VAL A 113 -19.93 2.17 6.50
CA VAL A 113 -21.13 2.93 6.87
C VAL A 113 -20.83 4.43 6.95
N LEU A 114 -19.71 4.82 7.56
CA LEU A 114 -19.30 6.22 7.64
C LEU A 114 -19.10 6.85 6.25
N ILE A 115 -18.56 6.10 5.30
CA ILE A 115 -18.40 6.54 3.91
C ILE A 115 -19.75 6.77 3.23
N VAL A 116 -20.70 5.85 3.41
CA VAL A 116 -22.05 6.00 2.84
C VAL A 116 -22.74 7.23 3.41
N MET A 117 -22.56 7.49 4.71
CA MET A 117 -23.14 8.65 5.37
C MET A 117 -22.44 9.97 4.99
N ASN A 118 -21.14 9.93 4.69
CA ASN A 118 -20.33 11.12 4.38
C ASN A 118 -19.36 10.81 3.21
N PRO A 119 -19.85 10.84 1.95
CA PRO A 119 -19.07 10.41 0.78
C PRO A 119 -17.78 11.21 0.57
N ASP A 120 -17.79 12.49 0.92
CA ASP A 120 -16.62 13.39 0.83
C ASP A 120 -15.45 12.93 1.73
N SER A 121 -15.73 12.13 2.76
CA SER A 121 -14.74 11.64 3.73
C SER A 121 -13.76 10.64 3.13
N VAL A 122 -14.09 10.02 2.00
CA VAL A 122 -13.27 8.97 1.36
C VAL A 122 -11.93 9.49 0.92
N ALA A 123 -11.89 10.72 0.37
CA ALA A 123 -10.64 11.33 -0.07
C ALA A 123 -9.69 11.55 1.12
N TYR A 124 -10.22 12.05 2.24
CA TYR A 124 -9.45 12.25 3.47
C TYR A 124 -8.97 10.93 4.07
N LEU A 125 -9.81 9.90 4.06
CA LEU A 125 -9.46 8.57 4.56
C LEU A 125 -8.31 7.96 3.74
N ILE A 126 -8.42 8.01 2.41
CA ILE A 126 -7.38 7.52 1.49
C ILE A 126 -6.08 8.32 1.66
N ALA A 127 -6.18 9.65 1.76
CA ALA A 127 -5.01 10.50 2.01
C ALA A 127 -4.34 10.18 3.34
N PHE A 128 -5.12 9.94 4.40
CA PHE A 128 -4.60 9.52 5.70
C PHE A 128 -3.84 8.19 5.60
N PHE A 129 -4.41 7.18 4.92
CA PHE A 129 -3.71 5.92 4.69
C PHE A 129 -2.41 6.10 3.92
N MET A 130 -2.40 6.93 2.87
CA MET A 130 -1.20 7.24 2.11
C MET A 130 -0.12 7.90 2.98
N LEU A 131 -0.50 8.85 3.85
CA LEU A 131 0.43 9.50 4.77
C LEU A 131 1.00 8.54 5.82
N VAL A 132 0.16 7.69 6.41
CA VAL A 132 0.61 6.67 7.38
C VAL A 132 1.57 5.68 6.71
N TYR A 133 1.25 5.24 5.48
CA TYR A 133 2.11 4.35 4.70
C TYR A 133 3.45 5.01 4.35
N ALA A 134 3.43 6.26 3.88
CA ALA A 134 4.64 7.01 3.58
C ALA A 134 5.52 7.21 4.82
N THR A 135 4.91 7.54 5.96
CA THR A 135 5.59 7.69 7.25
C THR A 135 6.19 6.37 7.72
N SER A 136 5.47 5.26 7.59
CA SER A 136 5.95 3.93 7.94
C SER A 136 7.17 3.53 7.11
N ASN A 137 7.12 3.79 5.79
CA ASN A 137 8.25 3.56 4.89
C ASN A 137 9.46 4.44 5.23
N LEU A 138 9.22 5.72 5.59
CA LEU A 138 10.28 6.63 6.00
C LEU A 138 10.94 6.18 7.31
N PHE A 139 10.15 5.69 8.27
CA PHE A 139 10.67 5.17 9.53
C PHE A 139 11.51 3.90 9.33
N GLN A 140 11.05 2.98 8.48
CA GLN A 140 11.84 1.79 8.11
C GLN A 140 13.16 2.18 7.45
N PHE A 141 13.13 3.14 6.52
CA PHE A 141 14.32 3.68 5.89
C PHE A 141 15.30 4.29 6.91
N TYR A 142 14.79 5.12 7.84
CA TYR A 142 15.63 5.73 8.87
C TYR A 142 16.29 4.69 9.77
N ARG A 143 15.55 3.65 10.18
CA ARG A 143 16.09 2.55 10.97
C ARG A 143 17.16 1.76 10.22
N GLU A 144 16.93 1.45 8.94
CA GLU A 144 17.92 0.78 8.09
C GLU A 144 19.16 1.64 7.81
N TRP A 145 19.01 2.96 7.76
CA TRP A 145 20.14 3.88 7.61
C TRP A 145 20.98 3.89 8.89
N LYS A 146 20.35 4.04 10.06
CA LYS A 146 21.03 4.05 11.36
C LYS A 146 21.76 2.74 11.67
N ASN A 147 21.11 1.59 11.44
CA ASN A 147 21.74 0.28 11.70
C ASN A 147 22.98 0.01 10.84
N LYS A 148 23.12 0.63 9.65
CA LYS A 148 24.33 0.50 8.83
C LYS A 148 25.47 1.42 9.28
N GLN A 149 25.17 2.46 10.07
CA GLN A 149 26.18 3.35 10.64
C GLN A 149 26.87 2.66 11.82
N ASP A 150 26.08 1.95 12.65
CA ASP A 150 26.60 1.18 13.79
C ASP A 150 27.44 -0.06 13.36
N GLU A 151 27.20 -0.64 12.18
CA GLU A 151 28.04 -1.72 11.60
C GLU A 151 29.35 -1.21 10.95
N GLY A 152 29.44 0.10 10.65
CA GLY A 152 30.61 0.73 10.03
C GLY A 152 31.70 1.18 11.03
N ASP A 153 31.35 1.32 12.30
CA ASP A 153 32.25 1.79 13.37
C ASP A 153 32.84 0.62 14.19
N GLY A 154 32.61 -0.62 13.75
CA GLY A 154 32.77 -1.83 14.57
C GLY A 154 33.91 -2.78 14.21
N PHE A 155 34.88 -2.45 13.34
CA PHE A 155 36.06 -3.31 13.13
C PHE A 155 37.29 -2.50 12.66
N ASP A 156 38.10 -2.02 13.61
CA ASP A 156 39.52 -1.71 13.39
C ASP A 156 40.38 -2.20 14.56
N ASN A 157 40.20 -3.47 14.94
CA ASN A 157 41.12 -4.18 15.83
C ASN A 157 40.93 -5.69 15.65
N ASP A 158 41.46 -6.25 14.57
CA ASP A 158 42.04 -7.58 14.66
C ASP A 158 43.38 -7.56 13.93
N LYS A 159 44.41 -7.32 14.74
CA LYS A 159 45.79 -7.41 14.33
C LYS A 159 46.04 -8.82 13.79
N VAL A 160 46.50 -8.83 12.55
CA VAL A 160 47.15 -9.94 11.87
C VAL A 160 48.14 -10.64 12.82
N THR A 161 47.82 -11.84 13.27
CA THR A 161 48.83 -12.82 13.71
C THR A 161 49.21 -13.67 12.51
N ILE A 162 50.38 -13.37 11.95
CA ILE A 162 51.12 -14.30 11.09
C ILE A 162 51.79 -15.28 12.05
N GLU A 163 51.41 -16.56 11.99
CA GLU A 163 52.22 -17.64 12.59
C GLU A 163 53.23 -18.12 11.54
N GLU A 164 54.50 -18.20 11.97
CA GLU A 164 55.67 -18.67 11.22
C GLU A 164 55.67 -20.19 10.97
#